data_AF-A0A359LMJ7-F1
#
_entry.id   AF-A0A359LMJ7-F1
#
_cell.length_a   1.000
_cell.length_b   1.000
_cell.length_c   1.000
_cell.angle_alpha   90.00
_cell.angle_beta   90.00
_cell.angle_gamma   90.00
#
_symmetry.space_group_name_H-M   'P 1'
#
loop_
_entity.id
_entity.type
_entity.pdbx_description
1 polymer ?
#
loop_
_entity_poly.entity_id
_entity_poly.type
_entity_poly.pdbx_seq_one_letter_code
_entity_poly.pdbx_strand_id
1 'polypeptide(L)'
;MQGMRLLAGFVFVAAPLAAQHGSSAEVNPFTGPQHVAAGAAIYKGKCAGCHGPEGTGTGAGPALNTGTFRRGGTDQALFQVISRGVPGTAMPAFPANALEVWQSIAYLRSLSLARVSATGRGDAQAGAALFREHCAECHTNTAPDLRGIGRRRAESELREAILRPDLKVAPAYWQVRARTAAGAEIRGTRLNEDTHSLQLRGGGGVLLSLRKKDLSETELIRRSPMPSFEGKLTPAQLDHLLAFLASGQEIPAPPARVTGDVTAERLRNAAAEPHNWLTYNGTYSSIHHSSLEAIRPENVKGLELKWVWQANSLEKLEATPLVVDGVMYLTDAPNDVVALDARTGRVFWRYDHVLPEGVAPCCGRVNRGLAILGGTLFLATLDARLIALDASTGRKRWDTVVADYREAYSLTLAPLVAGGMVIVGPAGGE
;
A
#
# COMPACT_ATOMS: atom_id res chain seq x y z
N MET A 1 30.77 4.77 92.79
CA MET A 1 30.52 3.38 92.36
C MET A 1 29.84 3.41 91.01
N GLN A 2 30.49 2.79 90.01
CA GLN A 2 30.06 2.26 88.70
C GLN A 2 28.79 2.88 88.07
N GLY A 3 28.81 3.54 86.91
CA GLY A 3 29.56 3.24 85.69
C GLY A 3 28.58 2.84 84.58
N MET A 4 27.85 3.82 84.01
CA MET A 4 26.86 3.57 82.96
C MET A 4 27.58 3.46 81.60
N ARG A 5 27.61 2.24 81.06
CA ARG A 5 28.22 1.90 79.77
C ARG A 5 27.35 2.36 78.60
N LEU A 6 28.00 3.00 77.63
CA LEU A 6 27.50 3.21 76.27
C LEU A 6 27.23 1.86 75.58
N LEU A 7 26.02 1.69 75.04
CA LEU A 7 25.69 0.68 74.05
C LEU A 7 25.09 1.40 72.84
N ALA A 8 25.90 1.59 71.81
CA ALA A 8 25.47 2.03 70.49
C ALA A 8 24.79 0.84 69.79
N GLY A 9 23.46 0.85 69.76
CA GLY A 9 22.67 -0.05 68.90
C GLY A 9 22.55 0.53 67.51
N PHE A 10 23.31 0.00 66.54
CA PHE A 10 23.08 0.24 65.12
C PHE A 10 21.80 -0.49 64.70
N VAL A 11 20.71 0.26 64.49
CA VAL A 11 19.53 -0.24 63.77
C VAL A 11 19.84 -0.11 62.28
N PHE A 12 20.11 -1.24 61.61
CA PHE A 12 20.08 -1.32 60.16
C PHE A 12 18.61 -1.21 59.69
N VAL A 13 18.17 0.02 59.40
CA VAL A 13 17.00 0.22 58.54
C VAL A 13 17.47 -0.02 57.11
N ALA A 14 17.22 -1.22 56.60
CA ALA A 14 17.29 -1.49 55.17
C ALA A 14 16.17 -0.71 54.49
N ALA A 15 16.45 0.54 54.10
CA ALA A 15 15.65 1.25 53.14
C ALA A 15 15.80 0.51 51.80
N PRO A 16 14.72 0.09 51.11
CA PRO A 16 14.85 -0.24 49.71
C PRO A 16 15.25 1.07 49.03
N LEU A 17 16.45 1.12 48.43
CA LEU A 17 16.72 2.06 47.35
C LEU A 17 15.74 1.69 46.23
N ALA A 18 14.53 2.23 46.29
CA ALA A 18 13.70 2.39 45.13
C ALA A 18 14.49 3.32 44.20
N ALA A 19 15.18 2.73 43.23
CA ALA A 19 15.71 3.45 42.11
C ALA A 19 14.54 4.21 41.49
N GLN A 20 14.54 5.53 41.66
CA GLN A 20 13.67 6.43 40.90
C GLN A 20 14.14 6.38 39.43
N HIS A 21 13.80 5.31 38.72
CA HIS A 21 13.72 5.34 37.26
C HIS A 21 12.33 5.85 36.89
N GLY A 22 12.11 7.13 37.16
CA GLY A 22 11.05 7.88 36.49
C GLY A 22 11.42 8.00 35.02
N SER A 23 10.78 7.19 34.19
CA SER A 23 10.79 7.25 32.73
C SER A 23 10.40 8.65 32.23
N SER A 24 11.38 9.52 32.01
CA SER A 24 11.24 10.61 31.06
C SER A 24 11.45 10.03 29.66
N ALA A 25 10.60 10.43 28.71
CA ALA A 25 10.80 10.10 27.31
C ALA A 25 12.14 10.68 26.85
N GLU A 26 13.18 9.85 26.71
CA GLU A 26 14.52 10.28 26.31
C GLU A 26 14.48 10.82 24.86
N VAL A 27 14.51 12.15 24.74
CA VAL A 27 14.64 12.92 23.50
C VAL A 27 16.11 12.90 23.06
N ASN A 28 16.37 12.81 21.76
CA ASN A 28 17.73 12.80 21.22
C ASN A 28 18.50 14.09 21.62
N PRO A 29 19.61 14.01 22.39
CA PRO A 29 20.35 15.19 22.80
C PRO A 29 21.30 15.74 21.72
N PHE A 30 21.46 15.04 20.59
CA PHE A 30 22.45 15.35 19.54
C PHE A 30 21.80 15.84 18.24
N THR A 31 21.14 17.00 18.27
CA THR A 31 20.35 17.51 17.13
C THR A 31 21.01 18.62 16.30
N GLY A 32 22.19 19.10 16.73
CA GLY A 32 22.91 20.19 16.04
C GLY A 32 23.39 19.84 14.61
N PRO A 33 23.67 20.84 13.75
CA PRO A 33 24.06 20.62 12.35
C PRO A 33 25.26 19.67 12.16
N GLN A 34 26.24 19.74 13.07
CA GLN A 34 27.39 18.84 13.07
C GLN A 34 27.01 17.38 13.33
N HIS A 35 25.98 17.13 14.14
CA HIS A 35 25.47 15.79 14.44
C HIS A 35 24.59 15.26 13.31
N VAL A 36 23.83 16.13 12.66
CA VAL A 36 23.09 15.80 11.43
C VAL A 36 24.06 15.42 10.31
N ALA A 37 25.15 16.16 10.13
CA ALA A 37 26.17 15.86 9.12
C ALA A 37 26.91 14.54 9.41
N ALA A 38 27.28 14.29 10.67
CA ALA A 38 27.85 13.01 11.09
C ALA A 38 26.87 11.84 10.88
N GLY A 39 25.60 12.04 11.23
CA GLY A 39 24.52 11.08 11.00
C GLY A 39 24.31 10.75 9.53
N ALA A 40 24.40 11.75 8.64
CA ALA A 40 24.28 11.56 7.19
C ALA A 40 25.39 10.64 6.65
N ALA A 41 26.62 10.81 7.12
CA ALA A 41 27.75 9.97 6.73
C ALA A 41 27.55 8.51 7.17
N ILE A 42 27.08 8.30 8.41
CA ILE A 42 26.77 6.98 8.96
C ILE A 42 25.64 6.33 8.17
N TYR A 43 24.56 7.06 7.94
CA TYR A 43 23.40 6.60 7.18
C TYR A 43 23.77 6.14 5.77
N LYS A 44 24.60 6.94 5.07
CA LYS A 44 25.06 6.61 3.71
C LYS A 44 25.86 5.32 3.68
N GLY A 45 26.70 5.06 4.68
CA GLY A 45 27.52 3.85 4.76
C GLY A 45 26.77 2.60 5.21
N LYS A 46 25.78 2.74 6.11
CA LYS A 46 25.16 1.59 6.80
C LYS A 46 23.68 1.35 6.45
N CYS A 47 22.92 2.38 6.10
CA CYS A 47 21.46 2.30 5.98
C CYS A 47 20.97 2.48 4.54
N ALA A 48 21.66 3.29 3.75
CA ALA A 48 21.22 3.69 2.40
C ALA A 48 21.04 2.52 1.42
N GLY A 49 21.75 1.40 1.60
CA GLY A 49 21.62 0.23 0.74
C GLY A 49 20.21 -0.39 0.76
N CYS A 50 19.55 -0.38 1.93
CA CYS A 50 18.20 -0.92 2.09
C CYS A 50 17.12 0.19 2.12
N HIS A 51 17.46 1.38 2.62
CA HIS A 51 16.49 2.47 2.81
C HIS A 51 16.61 3.60 1.78
N GLY A 52 17.52 3.45 0.80
CA GLY A 52 17.81 4.47 -0.21
C GLY A 52 18.68 5.60 0.33
N PRO A 53 19.45 6.30 -0.52
CA PRO A 53 20.39 7.34 -0.10
C PRO A 53 19.73 8.53 0.62
N GLU A 54 18.45 8.78 0.37
CA GLU A 54 17.66 9.86 0.98
C GLU A 54 16.58 9.35 1.96
N GLY A 55 16.63 8.08 2.37
CA GLY A 55 15.59 7.50 3.23
C GLY A 55 14.25 7.28 2.54
N THR A 56 14.21 7.23 1.21
CA THR A 56 12.97 7.04 0.44
C THR A 56 12.44 5.61 0.46
N GLY A 57 13.22 4.67 1.00
CA GLY A 57 12.92 3.25 0.99
C GLY A 57 13.32 2.59 -0.33
N THR A 58 13.52 1.29 -0.27
CA THR A 58 13.70 0.43 -1.43
C THR A 58 12.78 -0.79 -1.29
N GLY A 59 12.76 -1.69 -2.28
CA GLY A 59 12.12 -2.99 -2.10
C GLY A 59 12.69 -3.82 -0.94
N ALA A 60 13.90 -3.49 -0.46
CA ALA A 60 14.57 -4.17 0.66
C ALA A 60 14.30 -3.51 2.03
N GLY A 61 13.84 -2.26 2.09
CA GLY A 61 13.64 -1.54 3.36
C GLY A 61 12.68 -0.35 3.22
N PRO A 62 11.83 -0.08 4.22
CA PRO A 62 10.81 0.98 4.12
C PRO A 62 11.42 2.39 4.03
N ALA A 63 10.60 3.35 3.60
CA ALA A 63 10.93 4.77 3.66
C ALA A 63 11.09 5.23 5.12
N LEU A 64 12.17 5.94 5.39
CA LEU A 64 12.54 6.53 6.68
C LEU A 64 12.47 8.07 6.68
N ASN A 65 12.31 8.69 5.51
CA ASN A 65 12.17 10.14 5.38
C ASN A 65 10.72 10.65 5.54
N THR A 66 9.81 9.80 6.00
CA THR A 66 8.38 10.10 6.11
C THR A 66 8.04 10.92 7.36
N GLY A 67 8.91 10.94 8.37
CA GLY A 67 8.62 11.47 9.71
C GLY A 67 7.74 10.56 10.57
N THR A 68 7.22 9.48 10.00
CA THR A 68 6.35 8.50 10.66
C THR A 68 6.90 7.10 10.44
N PHE A 69 7.37 6.47 11.50
CA PHE A 69 8.00 5.15 11.43
C PHE A 69 7.01 4.06 11.82
N ARG A 70 6.96 2.97 11.04
CA ARG A 70 6.14 1.79 11.34
C ARG A 70 6.53 1.16 12.69
N ARG A 71 7.81 1.25 13.04
CA ARG A 71 8.38 0.89 14.35
C ARG A 71 9.32 2.02 14.77
N GLY A 72 9.01 2.72 15.87
CA GLY A 72 9.83 3.85 16.35
C GLY A 72 9.16 5.22 16.32
N GLY A 73 8.08 5.43 17.10
CA GLY A 73 7.40 6.74 17.19
C GLY A 73 8.18 7.81 17.97
N THR A 74 9.09 7.38 18.85
CA THR A 74 9.93 8.25 19.67
C THR A 74 11.41 8.04 19.35
N ASP A 75 12.24 9.02 19.70
CA ASP A 75 13.70 8.94 19.48
C ASP A 75 14.31 7.74 20.21
N GLN A 76 13.86 7.45 21.44
CA GLN A 76 14.27 6.25 22.16
C GLN A 76 13.87 4.95 21.46
N ALA A 77 12.68 4.89 20.87
CA ALA A 77 12.25 3.71 20.14
C ALA A 77 13.05 3.53 18.84
N LEU A 78 13.39 4.61 18.14
CA LEU A 78 14.31 4.59 17.00
C LEU A 78 15.70 4.12 17.40
N PHE A 79 16.19 4.56 18.56
CA PHE A 79 17.47 4.12 19.11
C PHE A 79 17.50 2.61 19.29
N GLN A 80 16.47 2.03 19.92
CA GLN A 80 16.39 0.58 20.10
C GLN A 80 16.30 -0.18 18.78
N VAL A 81 15.51 0.32 17.83
CA VAL A 81 15.36 -0.29 16.49
C VAL A 81 16.68 -0.30 15.72
N ILE A 82 17.44 0.80 15.75
CA ILE A 82 18.72 0.89 15.05
C ILE A 82 19.77 0.03 15.77
N SER A 83 19.84 0.08 17.11
CA SER A 83 20.84 -0.67 17.87
C SER A 83 20.63 -2.19 17.80
N ARG A 84 19.39 -2.66 17.86
CA ARG A 84 19.07 -4.10 17.98
C ARG A 84 18.60 -4.74 16.67
N GLY A 85 18.36 -3.91 15.65
CA GLY A 85 17.69 -4.36 14.45
C GLY A 85 16.23 -4.70 14.73
N VAL A 86 15.59 -5.33 13.76
CA VAL A 86 14.18 -5.66 13.85
C VAL A 86 14.02 -7.18 13.72
N PRO A 87 13.75 -7.89 14.84
CA PRO A 87 13.57 -9.33 14.85
C PRO A 87 12.54 -9.79 13.81
N GLY A 88 12.87 -10.86 13.08
CA GLY A 88 12.01 -11.41 12.02
C GLY A 88 11.96 -10.58 10.73
N THR A 89 12.86 -9.61 10.55
CA THR A 89 12.98 -8.88 9.28
C THR A 89 14.44 -8.86 8.80
N ALA A 90 14.66 -8.37 7.57
CA ALA A 90 16.00 -8.22 7.00
C ALA A 90 16.79 -7.03 7.58
N MET A 91 16.25 -6.27 8.54
CA MET A 91 16.95 -5.16 9.19
C MET A 91 17.82 -5.68 10.35
N PRO A 92 19.16 -5.77 10.19
CA PRO A 92 20.04 -6.32 11.20
C PRO A 92 20.26 -5.34 12.36
N ALA A 93 20.81 -5.84 13.46
CA ALA A 93 21.42 -4.99 14.47
C ALA A 93 22.62 -4.25 13.86
N PHE A 94 22.68 -2.94 14.06
CA PHE A 94 23.82 -2.15 13.58
C PHE A 94 24.86 -2.03 14.70
N PRO A 95 26.07 -2.60 14.53
CA PRO A 95 27.16 -2.36 15.46
C PRO A 95 27.58 -0.90 15.34
N ALA A 96 27.06 -0.08 16.24
CA ALA A 96 27.29 1.35 16.35
C ALA A 96 27.28 1.72 17.83
N ASN A 97 28.13 2.66 18.22
CA ASN A 97 28.09 3.17 19.59
C ASN A 97 26.86 4.10 19.78
N ALA A 98 26.51 4.40 21.03
CA ALA A 98 25.32 5.20 21.32
C ALA A 98 25.30 6.57 20.62
N LEU A 99 26.46 7.22 20.49
CA LEU A 99 26.56 8.51 19.81
C LEU A 99 26.24 8.40 18.31
N GLU A 100 26.74 7.38 17.63
CA GLU A 100 26.48 7.13 16.21
C GLU A 100 24.99 6.85 15.94
N VAL A 101 24.34 6.11 16.83
CA VAL A 101 22.90 5.84 16.74
C VAL A 101 22.10 7.14 16.89
N TRP A 102 22.42 7.95 17.89
CA TRP A 102 21.76 9.24 18.08
C TRP A 102 21.98 10.22 16.91
N GLN A 103 23.19 10.27 16.36
CA GLN A 103 23.48 11.08 15.17
C GLN A 103 22.70 10.60 13.95
N SER A 104 22.57 9.28 13.78
CA SER A 104 21.74 8.69 12.72
C SER A 104 20.27 9.11 12.86
N ILE A 105 19.73 9.12 14.08
CA ILE A 105 18.37 9.60 14.37
C ILE A 105 18.22 11.09 14.07
N ALA A 106 19.21 11.92 14.42
CA ALA A 106 19.20 13.34 14.10
C ALA A 106 19.11 13.58 12.58
N TYR A 107 19.85 12.79 11.79
CA TYR A 107 19.75 12.83 10.34
C TYR A 107 18.38 12.37 9.82
N LEU A 108 17.82 11.27 10.33
CA LEU A 108 16.47 10.80 9.95
C LEU A 108 15.38 11.86 10.23
N ARG A 109 15.48 12.56 11.37
CA ARG A 109 14.59 13.68 11.69
C ARG A 109 14.79 14.86 10.72
N SER A 110 16.02 15.15 10.30
CA SER A 110 16.30 16.20 9.31
C SER A 110 15.69 15.91 7.93
N LEU A 111 15.68 14.63 7.49
CA LEU A 111 15.02 14.20 6.26
C LEU A 111 13.51 14.47 6.29
N SER A 112 12.91 14.27 7.47
CA SER A 112 11.48 14.48 7.70
C SER A 112 11.11 15.97 7.74
N LEU A 113 11.98 16.82 8.31
CA LEU A 113 11.81 18.27 8.35
C LEU A 113 11.96 18.94 6.98
N ALA A 114 12.84 18.41 6.12
CA ALA A 114 12.95 18.85 4.73
C ALA A 114 11.64 18.64 3.94
N ARG A 115 10.87 17.59 4.26
CA ARG A 115 9.53 17.34 3.70
C ARG A 115 8.45 18.32 4.20
N VAL A 116 8.53 18.77 5.45
CA VAL A 116 7.63 19.83 5.97
C VAL A 116 7.93 21.18 5.31
N SER A 117 9.19 21.46 4.97
CA SER A 117 9.55 22.65 4.19
C SER A 117 9.10 22.57 2.73
N ALA A 118 9.06 21.37 2.13
CA ALA A 118 8.56 21.12 0.78
C ALA A 118 7.06 21.43 0.61
N THR A 119 6.25 21.19 1.65
CA THR A 119 4.80 21.53 1.64
C THR A 119 4.49 23.04 1.61
N GLY A 120 5.50 23.92 1.55
CA GLY A 120 5.34 25.38 1.61
C GLY A 120 5.69 26.19 0.37
N ARG A 121 6.16 25.59 -0.74
CA ARG A 121 6.64 26.35 -1.93
C ARG A 121 5.62 26.58 -3.04
N GLY A 122 4.44 25.96 -2.98
CA GLY A 122 3.44 26.05 -4.04
C GLY A 122 2.00 26.00 -3.54
N ASP A 123 1.11 26.62 -4.32
CA ASP A 123 -0.34 26.51 -4.19
C ASP A 123 -0.86 25.18 -4.78
N ALA A 124 -1.44 24.33 -3.93
CA ALA A 124 -2.00 23.04 -4.30
C ALA A 124 -3.25 23.14 -5.21
N GLN A 125 -4.04 24.20 -5.10
CA GLN A 125 -5.21 24.40 -5.95
C GLN A 125 -4.80 24.76 -7.39
N ALA A 126 -3.77 25.61 -7.52
CA ALA A 126 -3.14 25.89 -8.81
C ALA A 126 -2.50 24.62 -9.40
N GLY A 127 -1.84 23.81 -8.56
CA GLY A 127 -1.29 22.51 -8.94
C GLY A 127 -2.34 21.52 -9.44
N ALA A 128 -3.52 21.50 -8.83
CA ALA A 128 -4.63 20.66 -9.27
C ALA A 128 -5.13 21.04 -10.68
N ALA A 129 -5.07 22.32 -11.04
CA ALA A 129 -5.41 22.77 -12.39
C ALA A 129 -4.40 22.29 -13.43
N LEU A 130 -3.10 22.45 -13.15
CA LEU A 130 -2.02 21.95 -14.00
C LEU A 130 -2.09 20.43 -14.18
N PHE A 131 -2.41 19.70 -13.11
CA PHE A 131 -2.59 18.25 -13.18
C PHE A 131 -3.73 17.86 -14.14
N ARG A 132 -4.88 18.54 -14.07
CA ARG A 132 -6.01 18.28 -14.97
C ARG A 132 -5.66 18.55 -16.42
N GLU A 133 -4.91 19.61 -16.68
CA GLU A 133 -4.53 20.02 -18.03
C GLU A 133 -3.49 19.08 -18.68
N HIS A 134 -2.51 18.62 -17.91
CA HIS A 134 -1.33 17.96 -18.47
C HIS A 134 -1.14 16.49 -18.08
N CYS A 135 -1.71 16.05 -16.97
CA CYS A 135 -1.39 14.75 -16.36
C CYS A 135 -2.61 13.81 -16.29
N ALA A 136 -3.81 14.36 -16.17
CA ALA A 136 -5.01 13.58 -15.89
C ALA A 136 -5.36 12.59 -17.01
N GLU A 137 -5.13 12.93 -18.28
CA GLU A 137 -5.46 12.05 -19.42
C GLU A 137 -4.83 10.65 -19.26
N CYS A 138 -3.55 10.60 -18.90
CA CYS A 138 -2.85 9.34 -18.67
C CYS A 138 -3.11 8.79 -17.26
N HIS A 139 -2.95 9.61 -16.22
CA HIS A 139 -2.99 9.14 -14.81
C HIS A 139 -4.39 8.83 -14.28
N THR A 140 -5.44 9.03 -15.09
CA THR A 140 -6.80 8.56 -14.79
C THR A 140 -7.20 7.30 -15.56
N ASN A 141 -6.34 6.79 -16.45
CA ASN A 141 -6.67 5.67 -17.32
C ASN A 141 -5.50 4.68 -17.51
N THR A 142 -4.45 5.08 -18.23
CA THR A 142 -3.39 4.18 -18.72
C THR A 142 -2.10 4.21 -17.92
N ALA A 143 -1.92 5.21 -17.05
CA ALA A 143 -0.73 5.41 -16.23
C ALA A 143 -1.00 5.12 -14.73
N PRO A 144 0.06 5.00 -13.91
CA PRO A 144 -0.07 4.64 -12.50
C PRO A 144 -0.90 5.63 -11.69
N ASP A 145 -1.63 5.11 -10.71
CA ASP A 145 -2.39 5.92 -9.75
C ASP A 145 -1.44 6.72 -8.85
N LEU A 146 -1.61 8.05 -8.90
CA LEU A 146 -0.81 9.02 -8.16
C LEU A 146 -1.42 9.42 -6.81
N ARG A 147 -2.55 8.83 -6.39
CA ARG A 147 -3.09 9.11 -5.05
C ARG A 147 -2.09 8.74 -3.96
N GLY A 148 -1.93 9.65 -3.01
CA GLY A 148 -0.94 9.54 -1.95
C GLY A 148 0.50 9.43 -2.44
N ILE A 149 0.82 9.77 -3.70
CA ILE A 149 2.19 9.63 -4.22
C ILE A 149 3.19 10.51 -3.46
N GLY A 150 2.79 11.71 -3.04
CA GLY A 150 3.61 12.57 -2.20
C GLY A 150 3.82 12.04 -0.77
N ARG A 151 3.10 10.98 -0.37
CA ARG A 151 3.41 10.23 0.86
C ARG A 151 4.46 9.15 0.63
N ARG A 152 4.50 8.59 -0.58
CA ARG A 152 5.32 7.43 -0.98
C ARG A 152 6.65 7.83 -1.63
N ARG A 153 6.77 9.04 -2.19
CA ARG A 153 7.96 9.52 -2.89
C ARG A 153 8.38 10.91 -2.41
N ALA A 154 9.69 11.16 -2.40
CA ALA A 154 10.25 12.48 -2.09
C ALA A 154 9.95 13.48 -3.22
N GLU A 155 9.91 14.77 -2.89
CA GLU A 155 9.67 15.84 -3.88
C GLU A 155 10.76 15.86 -4.97
N SER A 156 12.05 15.73 -4.60
CA SER A 156 13.19 15.65 -5.52
C SER A 156 12.98 14.58 -6.59
N GLU A 157 12.52 13.43 -6.13
CA GLU A 157 12.20 12.24 -6.91
C GLU A 157 10.98 12.41 -7.83
N LEU A 158 9.95 13.12 -7.37
CA LEU A 158 8.79 13.49 -8.18
C LEU A 158 9.17 14.51 -9.24
N ARG A 159 9.98 15.51 -8.87
CA ARG A 159 10.52 16.53 -9.76
C ARG A 159 11.33 15.91 -10.88
N GLU A 160 12.26 15.01 -10.56
CA GLU A 160 13.04 14.29 -11.55
C GLU A 160 12.16 13.43 -12.46
N ALA A 161 11.18 12.71 -11.91
CA ALA A 161 10.28 11.90 -12.72
C ALA A 161 9.42 12.74 -13.69
N ILE A 162 9.00 13.94 -13.29
CA ILE A 162 8.22 14.85 -14.16
C ILE A 162 9.10 15.45 -15.26
N LEU A 163 10.30 15.91 -14.91
CA LEU A 163 11.20 16.56 -15.86
C LEU A 163 11.91 15.56 -16.77
N ARG A 164 12.37 14.44 -16.23
CA ARG A 164 13.26 13.48 -16.89
C ARG A 164 12.80 12.03 -16.66
N PRO A 165 11.61 11.65 -17.16
CA PRO A 165 11.01 10.35 -16.90
C PRO A 165 11.82 9.15 -17.44
N ASP A 166 12.69 9.37 -18.43
CA ASP A 166 13.55 8.32 -19.02
C ASP A 166 14.71 7.89 -18.12
N LEU A 167 15.07 8.66 -17.08
CA LEU A 167 16.22 8.35 -16.23
C LEU A 167 16.02 7.08 -15.40
N LYS A 168 14.78 6.82 -14.97
CA LYS A 168 14.45 5.68 -14.10
C LYS A 168 13.08 5.12 -14.44
N VAL A 169 13.06 4.14 -15.34
CA VAL A 169 11.84 3.44 -15.76
C VAL A 169 11.80 2.07 -15.10
N ALA A 170 10.80 1.85 -14.24
CA ALA A 170 10.62 0.55 -13.59
C ALA A 170 10.28 -0.54 -14.62
N PRO A 171 10.72 -1.80 -14.41
CA PRO A 171 10.46 -2.90 -15.36
C PRO A 171 8.99 -3.11 -15.74
N ALA A 172 8.07 -2.80 -14.83
CA ALA A 172 6.63 -2.88 -15.06
C ALA A 172 6.11 -1.86 -16.10
N TYR A 173 6.90 -0.83 -16.42
CA TYR A 173 6.56 0.21 -17.41
C TYR A 173 7.36 0.12 -18.70
N TRP A 174 8.19 -0.92 -18.84
CA TRP A 174 8.89 -1.17 -20.09
C TRP A 174 7.90 -1.46 -21.21
N GLN A 175 8.10 -0.78 -22.33
CA GLN A 175 7.36 -1.02 -23.56
C GLN A 175 8.01 -2.20 -24.30
N VAL A 176 7.22 -2.90 -25.11
CA VAL A 176 7.71 -3.94 -26.01
C VAL A 176 7.27 -3.61 -27.42
N ARG A 177 8.19 -3.73 -28.37
CA ARG A 177 7.91 -3.77 -29.80
C ARG A 177 8.09 -5.22 -30.27
N ALA A 178 7.00 -5.83 -30.73
CA ALA A 178 7.00 -7.18 -31.27
C ALA A 178 6.68 -7.13 -32.77
N ARG A 179 7.35 -7.96 -33.58
CA ARG A 179 7.02 -8.17 -34.98
C ARG A 179 6.49 -9.58 -35.16
N THR A 180 5.32 -9.71 -35.75
CA THR A 180 4.72 -11.02 -36.09
C THR A 180 5.47 -11.66 -37.26
N ALA A 181 5.39 -12.98 -37.39
CA ALA A 181 5.94 -13.71 -38.53
C ALA A 181 5.37 -13.24 -39.88
N ALA A 182 4.15 -12.69 -39.88
CA ALA A 182 3.51 -12.07 -41.05
C ALA A 182 3.99 -10.62 -41.33
N GLY A 183 4.94 -10.10 -40.54
CA GLY A 183 5.56 -8.80 -40.71
C GLY A 183 4.87 -7.62 -39.99
N ALA A 184 3.69 -7.83 -39.41
CA ALA A 184 2.97 -6.79 -38.67
C ALA A 184 3.71 -6.41 -37.37
N GLU A 185 3.80 -5.12 -37.08
CA GLU A 185 4.44 -4.58 -35.87
C GLU A 185 3.39 -4.26 -34.80
N ILE A 186 3.66 -4.68 -33.57
CA ILE A 186 2.80 -4.53 -32.39
C ILE A 186 3.61 -3.83 -31.30
N ARG A 187 3.04 -2.79 -30.68
CA ARG A 187 3.66 -2.08 -29.57
C ARG A 187 2.73 -2.02 -28.36
N GLY A 188 3.29 -2.13 -27.17
CA GLY A 188 2.54 -1.93 -25.94
C GLY A 188 3.35 -2.11 -24.65
N THR A 189 2.76 -1.73 -23.52
CA THR A 189 3.33 -1.95 -22.18
C THR A 189 3.35 -3.44 -21.88
N ARG A 190 4.49 -3.98 -21.42
CA ARG A 190 4.56 -5.39 -21.03
C ARG A 190 3.80 -5.62 -19.72
N LEU A 191 2.81 -6.52 -19.76
CA LEU A 191 2.05 -6.92 -18.56
C LEU A 191 2.59 -8.19 -17.95
N ASN A 192 2.84 -9.20 -18.79
CA ASN A 192 3.36 -10.49 -18.36
C ASN A 192 4.10 -11.17 -19.52
N GLU A 193 4.97 -12.10 -19.18
CA GLU A 193 5.73 -12.87 -20.15
C GLU A 193 6.08 -14.24 -19.57
N ASP A 194 5.65 -15.30 -20.24
CA ASP A 194 6.00 -16.68 -19.90
C ASP A 194 6.79 -17.35 -21.05
N THR A 195 7.07 -18.65 -20.95
CA THR A 195 7.83 -19.40 -21.96
C THR A 195 7.16 -19.39 -23.35
N HIS A 196 5.83 -19.28 -23.41
CA HIS A 196 5.02 -19.42 -24.62
C HIS A 196 4.34 -18.12 -25.05
N SER A 197 4.06 -17.20 -24.11
CA SER A 197 3.23 -16.03 -24.35
C SER A 197 3.88 -14.72 -23.88
N LEU A 198 3.52 -13.65 -24.58
CA LEU A 198 3.83 -12.26 -24.23
C LEU A 198 2.50 -11.50 -24.16
N GLN A 199 2.19 -10.97 -22.99
CA GLN A 199 0.96 -10.21 -22.75
C GLN A 199 1.29 -8.72 -22.73
N LEU A 200 0.67 -7.97 -23.63
CA LEU A 200 0.89 -6.54 -23.80
C LEU A 200 -0.41 -5.76 -23.61
N ARG A 201 -0.27 -4.50 -23.19
CA ARG A 201 -1.31 -3.48 -23.30
C ARG A 201 -0.93 -2.53 -24.44
N GLY A 202 -1.60 -2.68 -25.59
CA GLY A 202 -1.41 -1.83 -26.76
C GLY A 202 -2.08 -0.45 -26.63
N GLY A 203 -2.05 0.32 -27.72
CA GLY A 203 -2.72 1.62 -27.81
C GLY A 203 -4.23 1.53 -27.52
N GLY A 204 -4.77 2.55 -26.84
CA GLY A 204 -6.19 2.56 -26.44
C GLY A 204 -6.56 1.57 -25.33
N GLY A 205 -5.58 0.93 -24.69
CA GLY A 205 -5.81 -0.02 -23.59
C GLY A 205 -6.10 -1.45 -24.06
N VAL A 206 -6.04 -1.74 -25.36
CA VAL A 206 -6.28 -3.07 -25.92
C VAL A 206 -5.29 -4.07 -25.34
N LEU A 207 -5.80 -5.18 -24.80
CA LEU A 207 -4.96 -6.26 -24.33
C LEU A 207 -4.66 -7.24 -25.45
N LEU A 208 -3.38 -7.56 -25.60
CA LEU A 208 -2.88 -8.45 -26.64
C LEU A 208 -2.14 -9.60 -25.95
N SER A 209 -2.57 -10.82 -26.24
CA SER A 209 -1.83 -12.03 -25.86
C SER A 209 -1.17 -12.60 -27.12
N LEU A 210 0.14 -12.42 -27.22
CA LEU A 210 0.92 -12.84 -28.37
C LEU A 210 1.59 -14.18 -28.04
N ARG A 211 1.39 -15.18 -28.89
CA ARG A 211 2.18 -16.42 -28.78
C ARG A 211 3.57 -16.14 -29.34
N LYS A 212 4.60 -16.42 -28.55
CA LYS A 212 6.00 -16.17 -28.93
C LYS A 212 6.41 -16.90 -30.21
N LYS A 213 5.86 -18.09 -30.45
CA LYS A 213 6.09 -18.85 -31.69
C LYS A 213 5.61 -18.15 -32.98
N ASP A 214 4.69 -17.18 -32.85
CA ASP A 214 4.12 -16.44 -33.96
C ASP A 214 4.82 -15.08 -34.16
N LEU A 215 5.88 -14.80 -33.38
CA LEU A 215 6.69 -13.59 -33.42
C LEU A 215 8.05 -13.88 -34.07
N SER A 216 8.49 -12.98 -34.96
CA SER A 216 9.82 -13.02 -35.57
C SER A 216 10.85 -12.22 -34.77
N GLU A 217 10.42 -11.19 -34.04
CA GLU A 217 11.29 -10.30 -33.28
C GLU A 217 10.54 -9.73 -32.07
N THR A 218 11.26 -9.55 -30.95
CA THR A 218 10.78 -8.81 -29.77
C THR A 218 11.88 -7.91 -29.24
N GLU A 219 11.61 -6.62 -29.12
CA GLU A 219 12.51 -5.63 -28.54
C GLU A 219 11.89 -5.00 -27.30
N LEU A 220 12.68 -4.93 -26.23
CA LEU A 220 12.31 -4.27 -24.99
C LEU A 220 12.75 -2.80 -25.02
N ILE A 221 11.78 -1.88 -24.98
CA ILE A 221 11.99 -0.44 -24.96
C ILE A 221 11.93 0.04 -23.51
N ARG A 222 13.09 0.48 -22.99
CA ARG A 222 13.24 0.93 -21.60
C ARG A 222 12.96 2.43 -21.38
N ARG A 223 12.42 3.12 -22.38
CA ARG A 223 12.01 4.53 -22.28
C ARG A 223 10.62 4.65 -21.66
N SER A 224 10.37 5.77 -20.99
CA SER A 224 9.10 6.03 -20.35
C SER A 224 8.05 6.44 -21.38
N PRO A 225 6.80 5.94 -21.27
CA PRO A 225 5.69 6.49 -22.02
C PRO A 225 5.22 7.86 -21.48
N MET A 226 5.67 8.26 -20.28
CA MET A 226 5.39 9.60 -19.74
C MET A 226 6.22 10.64 -20.49
N PRO A 227 5.61 11.72 -21.04
CA PRO A 227 6.36 12.78 -21.69
C PRO A 227 7.22 13.55 -20.69
N SER A 228 8.39 13.99 -21.13
CA SER A 228 9.20 14.94 -20.36
C SER A 228 8.52 16.32 -20.31
N PHE A 229 8.56 16.95 -19.14
CA PHE A 229 8.15 18.33 -18.91
C PHE A 229 9.33 19.30 -18.72
N GLU A 230 10.56 18.86 -19.01
CA GLU A 230 11.73 19.74 -19.03
C GLU A 230 11.53 20.85 -20.07
N GLY A 231 11.64 22.10 -19.62
CA GLY A 231 11.36 23.28 -20.45
C GLY A 231 9.88 23.55 -20.75
N LYS A 232 8.93 22.70 -20.31
CA LYS A 232 7.48 22.89 -20.53
C LYS A 232 6.75 23.50 -19.34
N LEU A 233 7.27 23.31 -18.13
CA LEU A 233 6.78 23.94 -16.91
C LEU A 233 7.81 24.93 -16.39
N THR A 234 7.35 26.10 -15.96
CA THR A 234 8.19 27.03 -15.18
C THR A 234 8.48 26.43 -13.79
N PRO A 235 9.56 26.87 -13.10
CA PRO A 235 9.85 26.41 -11.74
C PRO A 235 8.66 26.59 -10.77
N ALA A 236 7.94 27.72 -10.86
CA ALA A 236 6.76 27.98 -10.05
C ALA A 236 5.61 27.01 -10.36
N GLN A 237 5.30 26.74 -11.65
CA GLN A 237 4.29 25.76 -12.03
C GLN A 237 4.62 24.35 -11.53
N LEU A 238 5.90 23.98 -11.55
CA LEU A 238 6.34 22.70 -11.02
C LEU A 238 6.16 22.62 -9.50
N ASP A 239 6.46 23.70 -8.77
CA ASP A 239 6.25 23.79 -7.32
C ASP A 239 4.75 23.68 -6.97
N HIS A 240 3.86 24.32 -7.74
CA HIS A 240 2.41 24.16 -7.61
C HIS A 240 1.97 22.71 -7.81
N LEU A 241 2.41 22.06 -8.90
CA LEU A 241 2.08 20.67 -9.20
C LEU A 241 2.57 19.70 -8.09
N LEU A 242 3.78 19.91 -7.59
CA LEU A 242 4.35 19.12 -6.50
C LEU A 242 3.60 19.34 -5.18
N ALA A 243 3.18 20.58 -4.88
CA ALA A 243 2.33 20.89 -3.73
C ALA A 243 0.99 20.14 -3.80
N PHE A 244 0.38 20.06 -4.99
CA PHE A 244 -0.83 19.25 -5.19
C PHE A 244 -0.59 17.76 -4.93
N LEU A 245 0.46 17.17 -5.53
CA LEU A 245 0.79 15.75 -5.34
C LEU A 245 1.16 15.42 -3.87
N ALA A 246 1.74 16.39 -3.15
CA ALA A 246 2.10 16.30 -1.74
C ALA A 246 0.91 16.46 -0.79
N SER A 247 -0.08 17.29 -1.16
CA SER A 247 -1.25 17.59 -0.33
C SER A 247 -2.08 16.35 0.01
N GLY A 248 -2.00 15.30 -0.82
CA GLY A 248 -2.85 14.12 -0.70
C GLY A 248 -4.32 14.42 -0.96
N GLN A 249 -4.65 15.60 -1.52
CA GLN A 249 -5.96 15.86 -2.08
C GLN A 249 -6.27 14.79 -3.13
N GLU A 250 -7.49 14.26 -3.08
CA GLU A 250 -7.91 13.24 -4.02
C GLU A 250 -7.83 13.81 -5.44
N ILE A 251 -6.99 13.19 -6.27
CA ILE A 251 -7.13 13.29 -7.72
C ILE A 251 -8.53 12.76 -8.01
N PRO A 252 -9.47 13.57 -8.51
CA PRO A 252 -10.85 13.14 -8.63
C PRO A 252 -10.94 12.02 -9.67
N ALA A 253 -10.86 10.77 -9.23
CA ALA A 253 -11.55 9.70 -9.93
C ALA A 253 -13.04 9.97 -9.72
N PRO A 254 -13.90 9.82 -10.75
CA PRO A 254 -15.33 9.79 -10.53
C PRO A 254 -15.61 8.78 -9.40
N PRO A 255 -16.34 9.16 -8.34
CA PRO A 255 -16.61 8.23 -7.24
C PRO A 255 -17.26 6.98 -7.81
N ALA A 256 -16.97 5.83 -7.22
CA ALA A 256 -17.63 4.60 -7.60
C ALA A 256 -19.14 4.80 -7.38
N ARG A 257 -19.90 4.92 -8.46
CA ARG A 257 -21.35 5.09 -8.38
C ARG A 257 -21.98 3.72 -8.17
N VAL A 258 -22.18 3.35 -6.91
CA VAL A 258 -23.09 2.24 -6.59
C VAL A 258 -24.51 2.79 -6.77
N THR A 259 -25.17 2.41 -7.86
CA THR A 259 -26.51 2.89 -8.19
C THR A 259 -27.56 2.08 -7.43
N GLY A 260 -27.69 2.35 -6.13
CA GLY A 260 -28.70 1.75 -5.26
C GLY A 260 -28.10 1.11 -4.01
N ASP A 261 -28.77 1.29 -2.86
CA ASP A 261 -28.34 0.65 -1.60
C ASP A 261 -28.45 -0.87 -1.72
N VAL A 262 -27.42 -1.61 -1.32
CA VAL A 262 -27.47 -3.08 -1.28
C VAL A 262 -28.27 -3.54 -0.07
N THR A 263 -29.59 -3.55 -0.16
CA THR A 263 -30.46 -3.92 0.96
C THR A 263 -30.37 -5.43 1.28
N ALA A 264 -30.77 -5.81 2.49
CA ALA A 264 -30.87 -7.23 2.87
C ALA A 264 -31.85 -8.00 1.97
N GLU A 265 -32.89 -7.33 1.45
CA GLU A 265 -33.80 -7.91 0.48
C GLU A 265 -33.12 -8.13 -0.88
N ARG A 266 -32.35 -7.15 -1.37
CA ARG A 266 -31.56 -7.28 -2.60
C ARG A 266 -30.60 -8.46 -2.52
N LEU A 267 -29.91 -8.64 -1.38
CA LEU A 267 -29.05 -9.80 -1.14
C LEU A 267 -29.82 -11.13 -1.17
N ARG A 268 -31.02 -11.19 -0.57
CA ARG A 268 -31.88 -12.38 -0.62
C ARG A 268 -32.34 -12.71 -2.04
N ASN A 269 -32.60 -11.67 -2.83
CA ASN A 269 -33.08 -11.79 -4.21
C ASN A 269 -31.94 -11.67 -5.24
N ALA A 270 -30.68 -11.89 -4.85
CA ALA A 270 -29.51 -11.67 -5.72
C ALA A 270 -29.59 -12.43 -7.06
N ALA A 271 -30.26 -13.60 -7.08
CA ALA A 271 -30.48 -14.37 -8.31
C ALA A 271 -31.29 -13.61 -9.39
N ALA A 272 -32.08 -12.60 -9.01
CA ALA A 272 -32.83 -11.76 -9.94
C ALA A 272 -31.95 -10.72 -10.67
N GLU A 273 -30.72 -10.51 -10.20
CA GLU A 273 -29.75 -9.57 -10.80
C GLU A 273 -28.48 -10.31 -11.24
N PRO A 274 -28.54 -11.21 -12.24
CA PRO A 274 -27.40 -12.07 -12.58
C PRO A 274 -26.18 -11.32 -13.15
N HIS A 275 -26.33 -10.03 -13.47
CA HIS A 275 -25.24 -9.13 -13.83
C HIS A 275 -24.43 -8.63 -12.62
N ASN A 276 -24.93 -8.86 -11.40
CA ASN A 276 -24.25 -8.59 -10.13
C ASN A 276 -23.78 -9.89 -9.46
N TRP A 277 -22.76 -9.78 -8.61
CA TRP A 277 -22.27 -10.85 -7.74
C TRP A 277 -22.20 -10.29 -6.31
N LEU A 278 -23.30 -10.42 -5.57
CA LEU A 278 -23.54 -9.63 -4.36
C LEU A 278 -23.04 -10.27 -3.06
N THR A 279 -22.76 -11.57 -3.07
CA THR A 279 -22.19 -12.31 -1.92
C THR A 279 -20.99 -13.12 -2.37
N TYR A 280 -20.19 -13.64 -1.43
CA TYR A 280 -19.03 -14.48 -1.74
C TYR A 280 -19.36 -15.61 -2.74
N ASN A 281 -20.51 -16.26 -2.60
CA ASN A 281 -20.94 -17.35 -3.49
C ASN A 281 -21.99 -16.91 -4.54
N GLY A 282 -22.15 -15.62 -4.77
CA GLY A 282 -23.13 -15.02 -5.68
C GLY A 282 -24.54 -14.89 -5.08
N THR A 283 -25.05 -15.96 -4.44
CA THR A 283 -26.35 -15.97 -3.74
C THR A 283 -26.25 -16.69 -2.40
N TYR A 284 -27.27 -16.58 -1.54
CA TYR A 284 -27.30 -17.30 -0.26
C TYR A 284 -27.44 -18.82 -0.40
N SER A 285 -27.93 -19.33 -1.53
CA SER A 285 -27.95 -20.78 -1.80
C SER A 285 -26.54 -21.39 -1.89
N SER A 286 -25.51 -20.54 -2.07
CA SER A 286 -24.11 -20.91 -2.06
C SER A 286 -23.68 -21.94 -3.12
N ILE A 287 -24.34 -21.94 -4.28
CA ILE A 287 -24.06 -22.88 -5.38
C ILE A 287 -23.07 -22.36 -6.44
N HIS A 288 -22.54 -21.13 -6.31
CA HIS A 288 -21.62 -20.50 -7.28
C HIS A 288 -22.11 -20.52 -8.74
N HIS A 289 -23.42 -20.36 -8.96
CA HIS A 289 -24.04 -20.41 -10.28
C HIS A 289 -24.51 -19.02 -10.75
N SER A 290 -24.20 -18.67 -11.99
CA SER A 290 -24.76 -17.50 -12.69
C SER A 290 -25.73 -17.96 -13.77
N SER A 291 -26.88 -17.29 -13.91
CA SER A 291 -27.81 -17.50 -15.02
C SER A 291 -27.45 -16.69 -16.28
N LEU A 292 -26.30 -16.01 -16.30
CA LEU A 292 -25.82 -15.35 -17.51
C LEU A 292 -25.42 -16.36 -18.56
N GLU A 293 -25.82 -16.07 -19.78
CA GLU A 293 -25.77 -17.02 -20.89
C GLU A 293 -24.96 -16.50 -22.09
N ALA A 294 -24.36 -15.32 -21.98
CA ALA A 294 -23.60 -14.73 -23.09
C ALA A 294 -22.38 -15.58 -23.52
N ILE A 295 -21.76 -16.28 -22.56
CA ILE A 295 -20.65 -17.22 -22.80
C ILE A 295 -21.18 -18.65 -22.61
N ARG A 296 -20.98 -19.49 -23.61
CA ARG A 296 -21.49 -20.88 -23.67
C ARG A 296 -20.45 -21.81 -24.29
N PRO A 297 -20.59 -23.14 -24.19
CA PRO A 297 -19.65 -24.09 -24.78
C PRO A 297 -19.37 -23.83 -26.28
N GLU A 298 -20.35 -23.33 -27.03
CA GLU A 298 -20.23 -23.09 -28.47
C GLU A 298 -19.31 -21.91 -28.81
N ASN A 299 -19.23 -20.90 -27.95
CA ASN A 299 -18.50 -19.65 -28.21
C ASN A 299 -17.31 -19.38 -27.28
N VAL A 300 -17.09 -20.19 -26.24
CA VAL A 300 -16.00 -20.01 -25.26
C VAL A 300 -14.60 -19.98 -25.90
N LYS A 301 -14.43 -20.63 -27.05
CA LYS A 301 -13.18 -20.59 -27.83
C LYS A 301 -12.81 -19.19 -28.34
N GLY A 302 -13.77 -18.26 -28.39
CA GLY A 302 -13.57 -16.86 -28.78
C GLY A 302 -13.39 -15.92 -27.59
N LEU A 303 -13.18 -16.44 -26.38
CA LEU A 303 -12.97 -15.61 -25.20
C LEU A 303 -11.63 -14.87 -25.29
N GLU A 304 -11.66 -13.58 -24.99
CA GLU A 304 -10.48 -12.71 -25.00
C GLU A 304 -10.34 -11.96 -23.67
N LEU A 305 -9.10 -11.73 -23.27
CA LEU A 305 -8.76 -10.93 -22.11
C LEU A 305 -9.18 -9.46 -22.34
N LYS A 306 -10.04 -8.91 -21.48
CA LYS A 306 -10.52 -7.51 -21.64
C LYS A 306 -9.69 -6.48 -20.89
N TRP A 307 -9.30 -6.76 -19.65
CA TRP A 307 -8.40 -5.93 -18.85
C TRP A 307 -7.63 -6.79 -17.83
N VAL A 308 -6.55 -6.23 -17.29
CA VAL A 308 -5.74 -6.84 -16.22
C VAL A 308 -5.44 -5.76 -15.19
N TRP A 309 -5.72 -6.08 -13.93
CA TRP A 309 -5.27 -5.32 -12.78
C TRP A 309 -4.18 -6.12 -12.06
N GLN A 310 -3.09 -5.44 -11.71
CA GLN A 310 -1.97 -6.06 -11.00
C GLN A 310 -2.09 -5.75 -9.51
N ALA A 311 -2.14 -6.81 -8.71
CA ALA A 311 -2.08 -6.73 -7.26
C ALA A 311 -0.76 -6.10 -6.79
N ASN A 312 -0.81 -5.35 -5.70
CA ASN A 312 0.39 -4.81 -5.06
C ASN A 312 1.10 -5.88 -4.21
N SER A 313 0.41 -6.99 -3.94
CA SER A 313 0.92 -8.07 -3.12
C SER A 313 1.49 -9.23 -3.93
N LEU A 314 2.43 -9.92 -3.30
CA LEU A 314 2.97 -11.20 -3.75
C LEU A 314 2.37 -12.39 -2.97
N GLU A 315 1.44 -12.13 -2.05
CA GLU A 315 0.71 -13.16 -1.32
C GLU A 315 -0.29 -13.90 -2.24
N LYS A 316 -0.79 -15.04 -1.77
CA LYS A 316 -1.81 -15.80 -2.50
C LYS A 316 -3.13 -15.03 -2.52
N LEU A 317 -3.73 -14.89 -3.70
CA LEU A 317 -5.05 -14.30 -3.88
C LEU A 317 -6.12 -15.39 -3.84
N GLU A 318 -6.88 -15.45 -2.74
CA GLU A 318 -8.05 -16.33 -2.58
C GLU A 318 -9.39 -15.56 -2.70
N ALA A 319 -9.32 -14.27 -3.00
CA ALA A 319 -10.48 -13.38 -2.99
C ALA A 319 -11.48 -13.74 -4.08
N THR A 320 -12.76 -13.86 -3.72
CA THR A 320 -13.85 -13.78 -4.70
C THR A 320 -14.34 -12.33 -4.80
N PRO A 321 -14.27 -11.68 -5.98
CA PRO A 321 -14.72 -10.31 -6.13
C PRO A 321 -16.23 -10.18 -5.91
N LEU A 322 -16.64 -9.11 -5.24
CA LEU A 322 -18.02 -8.63 -5.30
C LEU A 322 -18.17 -7.74 -6.53
N VAL A 323 -19.26 -7.88 -7.27
CA VAL A 323 -19.59 -6.96 -8.39
C VAL A 323 -20.97 -6.37 -8.13
N VAL A 324 -21.02 -5.06 -7.94
CA VAL A 324 -22.23 -4.31 -7.61
C VAL A 324 -22.31 -3.12 -8.55
N ASP A 325 -23.31 -3.13 -9.44
CA ASP A 325 -23.65 -2.01 -10.32
C ASP A 325 -22.45 -1.50 -11.16
N GLY A 326 -21.61 -2.43 -11.62
CA GLY A 326 -20.42 -2.14 -12.43
C GLY A 326 -19.16 -1.78 -11.62
N VAL A 327 -19.24 -1.76 -10.28
CA VAL A 327 -18.07 -1.65 -9.41
C VAL A 327 -17.66 -3.05 -8.93
N MET A 328 -16.39 -3.39 -9.11
CA MET A 328 -15.80 -4.63 -8.61
C MET A 328 -14.98 -4.34 -7.35
N TYR A 329 -15.30 -5.01 -6.25
CA TYR A 329 -14.58 -4.93 -4.98
C TYR A 329 -13.82 -6.23 -4.73
N LEU A 330 -12.54 -6.15 -4.42
CA LEU A 330 -11.73 -7.31 -4.06
C LEU A 330 -10.71 -6.95 -2.98
N THR A 331 -10.25 -7.97 -2.26
CA THR A 331 -9.11 -7.85 -1.35
C THR A 331 -7.81 -8.11 -2.10
N ASP A 332 -6.84 -7.22 -1.92
CA ASP A 332 -5.44 -7.42 -2.28
C ASP A 332 -4.75 -7.94 -1.02
N ALA A 333 -4.37 -9.23 -1.03
CA ALA A 333 -3.85 -9.89 0.17
C ALA A 333 -2.65 -9.10 0.74
N PRO A 334 -2.47 -8.98 2.06
CA PRO A 334 -3.19 -9.72 3.08
C PRO A 334 -4.55 -9.13 3.46
N ASN A 335 -4.74 -7.80 3.48
CA ASN A 335 -6.00 -7.18 3.94
C ASN A 335 -6.26 -5.80 3.31
N ASP A 336 -5.62 -5.50 2.19
CA ASP A 336 -5.92 -4.27 1.46
C ASP A 336 -7.21 -4.49 0.65
N VAL A 337 -7.93 -3.41 0.37
CA VAL A 337 -9.15 -3.45 -0.45
C VAL A 337 -8.99 -2.52 -1.64
N VAL A 338 -9.44 -2.97 -2.80
CA VAL A 338 -9.50 -2.16 -4.01
C VAL A 338 -10.90 -2.18 -4.60
N ALA A 339 -11.37 -1.01 -5.01
CA ALA A 339 -12.55 -0.87 -5.85
C ALA A 339 -12.13 -0.55 -7.28
N LEU A 340 -12.65 -1.31 -8.23
CA LEU A 340 -12.35 -1.23 -9.65
C LEU A 340 -13.62 -0.96 -10.45
N ASP A 341 -13.47 -0.30 -11.58
CA ASP A 341 -14.45 -0.32 -12.66
C ASP A 341 -14.44 -1.71 -13.30
N ALA A 342 -15.54 -2.46 -13.20
CA ALA A 342 -15.61 -3.85 -13.68
C ALA A 342 -15.44 -3.97 -15.20
N ARG A 343 -15.65 -2.88 -15.96
CA ARG A 343 -15.51 -2.87 -17.42
C ARG A 343 -14.07 -2.59 -17.84
N THR A 344 -13.36 -1.74 -17.11
CA THR A 344 -12.05 -1.21 -17.53
C THR A 344 -10.88 -1.64 -16.64
N GLY A 345 -11.14 -2.15 -15.44
CA GLY A 345 -10.12 -2.44 -14.44
C GLY A 345 -9.52 -1.18 -13.79
N ARG A 346 -10.09 0.01 -14.07
CA ARG A 346 -9.63 1.27 -13.48
C ARG A 346 -9.90 1.30 -11.98
N VAL A 347 -8.90 1.71 -11.19
CA VAL A 347 -9.03 1.80 -9.74
C VAL A 347 -9.82 3.04 -9.32
N PHE A 348 -11.00 2.84 -8.71
CA PHE A 348 -11.78 3.91 -8.10
C PHE A 348 -11.22 4.37 -6.77
N TRP A 349 -10.75 3.46 -5.91
CA TRP A 349 -10.10 3.76 -4.62
C TRP A 349 -9.39 2.52 -4.08
N ARG A 350 -8.50 2.74 -3.10
CA ARG A 350 -7.83 1.69 -2.33
C ARG A 350 -7.91 2.01 -0.83
N TYR A 351 -8.03 0.97 -0.03
CA TYR A 351 -7.89 1.00 1.42
C TYR A 351 -6.74 0.08 1.81
N ASP A 352 -5.76 0.60 2.55
CA ASP A 352 -4.60 -0.16 2.99
C ASP A 352 -4.75 -0.52 4.48
N HIS A 353 -4.57 -1.79 4.84
CA HIS A 353 -4.63 -2.25 6.24
C HIS A 353 -3.27 -2.74 6.72
N VAL A 354 -2.67 -2.00 7.65
CA VAL A 354 -1.36 -2.34 8.20
C VAL A 354 -1.51 -3.35 9.32
N LEU A 355 -0.98 -4.55 9.10
CA LEU A 355 -0.96 -5.59 10.12
C LEU A 355 0.06 -5.31 11.23
N PRO A 356 -0.29 -5.55 12.50
CA PRO A 356 0.66 -5.54 13.60
C PRO A 356 1.67 -6.69 13.48
N GLU A 357 2.74 -6.60 14.27
CA GLU A 357 3.70 -7.68 14.40
C GLU A 357 3.09 -8.89 15.11
N GLY A 358 3.63 -10.08 14.84
CA GLY A 358 3.19 -11.32 15.48
C GLY A 358 1.97 -11.97 14.84
N VAL A 359 1.38 -11.37 13.80
CA VAL A 359 0.32 -12.00 13.00
C VAL A 359 0.92 -13.12 12.15
N ALA A 360 0.69 -14.36 12.56
CA ALA A 360 1.25 -15.56 11.96
C ALA A 360 0.15 -16.61 11.69
N PRO A 361 -0.64 -16.47 10.62
CA PRO A 361 -1.63 -17.50 10.25
C PRO A 361 -0.94 -18.79 9.77
N CYS A 362 -1.54 -19.95 10.03
CA CYS A 362 -1.01 -21.28 9.68
C CYS A 362 -0.65 -21.45 8.20
N CYS A 363 -1.46 -20.84 7.32
CA CYS A 363 -1.67 -21.37 5.98
C CYS A 363 -1.36 -20.33 4.87
N GLY A 364 -0.67 -19.26 5.25
CA GLY A 364 -0.36 -18.10 4.41
C GLY A 364 -1.20 -16.87 4.76
N ARG A 365 -0.76 -15.70 4.30
CA ARG A 365 -1.40 -14.42 4.61
C ARG A 365 -2.48 -14.11 3.57
N VAL A 366 -3.54 -14.93 3.59
CA VAL A 366 -4.61 -14.93 2.60
C VAL A 366 -5.89 -14.26 3.11
N ASN A 367 -6.72 -13.79 2.19
CA ASN A 367 -8.04 -13.24 2.47
C ASN A 367 -9.01 -13.60 1.35
N ARG A 368 -10.23 -14.03 1.71
CA ARG A 368 -11.23 -14.55 0.78
C ARG A 368 -12.21 -13.50 0.26
N GLY A 369 -12.13 -12.26 0.75
CA GLY A 369 -12.88 -11.14 0.19
C GLY A 369 -13.76 -10.44 1.21
N LEU A 370 -14.89 -9.90 0.72
CA LEU A 370 -15.69 -8.91 1.42
C LEU A 370 -17.15 -9.35 1.52
N ALA A 371 -17.90 -8.67 2.38
CA ALA A 371 -19.35 -8.58 2.29
C ALA A 371 -19.80 -7.14 2.07
N ILE A 372 -21.06 -6.95 1.67
CA ILE A 372 -21.66 -5.63 1.48
C ILE A 372 -23.08 -5.57 2.05
N LEU A 373 -23.45 -4.44 2.65
CA LEU A 373 -24.83 -4.08 3.02
C LEU A 373 -25.00 -2.57 2.96
N GLY A 374 -26.07 -2.10 2.31
CA GLY A 374 -26.27 -0.70 1.96
C GLY A 374 -25.09 -0.18 1.13
N GLY A 375 -24.50 0.93 1.58
CA GLY A 375 -23.24 1.48 1.06
C GLY A 375 -21.99 1.11 1.88
N THR A 376 -22.00 0.00 2.63
CA THR A 376 -20.90 -0.40 3.51
C THR A 376 -20.32 -1.76 3.12
N LEU A 377 -19.01 -1.80 2.91
CA LEU A 377 -18.23 -3.03 2.77
C LEU A 377 -17.73 -3.50 4.12
N PHE A 378 -17.68 -4.81 4.33
CA PHE A 378 -17.14 -5.43 5.53
C PHE A 378 -15.94 -6.30 5.20
N LEU A 379 -14.84 -6.05 5.90
CA LEU A 379 -13.56 -6.73 5.78
C LEU A 379 -13.23 -7.41 7.10
N ALA A 380 -12.97 -8.71 7.06
CA ALA A 380 -12.35 -9.42 8.18
C ALA A 380 -10.83 -9.50 7.95
N THR A 381 -10.04 -9.26 9.00
CA THR A 381 -8.58 -9.10 8.87
C THR A 381 -7.78 -10.16 9.62
N LEU A 382 -6.54 -10.40 9.15
CA LEU A 382 -5.62 -11.36 9.75
C LEU A 382 -5.25 -11.05 11.21
N ASP A 383 -5.34 -9.79 11.65
CA ASP A 383 -5.18 -9.38 13.05
C ASP A 383 -6.49 -9.44 13.87
N ALA A 384 -7.41 -10.30 13.44
CA ALA A 384 -8.67 -10.63 14.10
C ALA A 384 -9.59 -9.41 14.32
N ARG A 385 -9.72 -8.56 13.30
CA ARG A 385 -10.60 -7.39 13.31
C ARG A 385 -11.68 -7.49 12.24
N LEU A 386 -12.82 -6.85 12.51
CA LEU A 386 -13.86 -6.58 11.55
C LEU A 386 -13.88 -5.08 11.27
N ILE A 387 -13.79 -4.70 10.00
CA ILE A 387 -13.68 -3.31 9.56
C ILE A 387 -14.83 -3.02 8.60
N ALA A 388 -15.51 -1.89 8.81
CA ALA A 388 -16.47 -1.36 7.86
C ALA A 388 -15.88 -0.22 7.05
N LEU A 389 -16.03 -0.28 5.73
CA LEU A 389 -15.58 0.72 4.78
C LEU A 389 -16.78 1.29 4.01
N ASP A 390 -16.77 2.58 3.74
CA ASP A 390 -17.67 3.19 2.78
C ASP A 390 -17.40 2.64 1.36
N ALA A 391 -18.41 2.09 0.70
CA ALA A 391 -18.23 1.42 -0.59
C ALA A 391 -17.87 2.38 -1.74
N SER A 392 -18.19 3.68 -1.61
CA SER A 392 -17.95 4.67 -2.66
C SER A 392 -16.57 5.32 -2.57
N THR A 393 -16.01 5.40 -1.36
CA THR A 393 -14.75 6.12 -1.05
C THR A 393 -13.66 5.26 -0.44
N GLY A 394 -13.98 4.07 0.07
CA GLY A 394 -13.05 3.23 0.84
C GLY A 394 -12.75 3.74 2.26
N ARG A 395 -13.42 4.82 2.71
CA ARG A 395 -13.17 5.40 4.03
C ARG A 395 -13.66 4.47 5.14
N LYS A 396 -12.81 4.23 6.13
CA LYS A 396 -13.18 3.46 7.33
C LYS A 396 -14.31 4.16 8.09
N ARG A 397 -15.41 3.45 8.28
CA ARG A 397 -16.58 3.87 9.07
C ARG A 397 -16.42 3.46 10.53
N TRP A 398 -16.00 2.22 10.77
CA TRP A 398 -15.69 1.70 12.10
C TRP A 398 -14.73 0.52 12.02
N ASP A 399 -14.21 0.13 13.18
CA ASP A 399 -13.15 -0.87 13.33
C ASP A 399 -13.29 -1.57 14.69
N THR A 400 -13.51 -2.88 14.69
CA THR A 400 -13.81 -3.66 15.90
C THR A 400 -12.90 -4.87 16.03
N VAL A 401 -12.36 -5.11 17.23
CA VAL A 401 -11.62 -6.33 17.56
C VAL A 401 -12.61 -7.47 17.75
N VAL A 402 -12.40 -8.59 17.04
CA VAL A 402 -13.21 -9.81 17.14
C VAL A 402 -12.57 -10.80 18.11
N ALA A 403 -11.25 -10.94 18.06
CA ALA A 403 -10.46 -11.79 18.97
C ALA A 403 -9.04 -11.21 19.15
N ASP A 404 -8.29 -11.73 20.13
CA ASP A 404 -6.88 -11.35 20.30
C ASP A 404 -5.98 -12.14 19.35
N TYR A 405 -5.40 -11.48 18.36
CA TYR A 405 -4.49 -12.11 17.41
C TYR A 405 -3.22 -12.69 18.07
N ARG A 406 -2.89 -12.26 19.31
CA ARG A 406 -1.77 -12.78 20.09
C ARG A 406 -2.03 -14.18 20.63
N GLU A 407 -3.29 -14.59 20.67
CA GLU A 407 -3.72 -15.95 20.97
C GLU A 407 -3.85 -16.81 19.70
N ALA A 408 -3.12 -16.44 18.64
CA ALA A 408 -3.13 -17.10 17.32
C ALA A 408 -4.47 -17.04 16.57
N TYR A 409 -5.39 -16.15 16.96
CA TYR A 409 -6.59 -15.88 16.18
C TYR A 409 -6.30 -15.05 14.93
N SER A 410 -6.95 -15.40 13.84
CA SER A 410 -6.92 -14.64 12.58
C SER A 410 -8.25 -14.76 11.85
N LEU A 411 -8.56 -13.83 10.95
CA LEU A 411 -9.73 -13.93 10.08
C LEU A 411 -9.28 -13.93 8.62
N THR A 412 -9.49 -15.07 7.95
CA THR A 412 -9.14 -15.27 6.52
C THR A 412 -10.38 -15.35 5.62
N LEU A 413 -11.58 -15.53 6.20
CA LEU A 413 -12.83 -15.69 5.46
C LEU A 413 -13.38 -14.36 4.93
N ALA A 414 -14.25 -14.44 3.92
CA ALA A 414 -15.13 -13.34 3.56
C ALA A 414 -16.31 -13.28 4.54
N PRO A 415 -16.64 -12.12 5.14
CA PRO A 415 -17.78 -12.01 6.04
C PRO A 415 -19.11 -12.43 5.37
N LEU A 416 -20.12 -12.76 6.18
CA LEU A 416 -21.47 -13.02 5.69
C LEU A 416 -22.45 -12.02 6.30
N VAL A 417 -23.15 -11.27 5.46
CA VAL A 417 -24.28 -10.45 5.92
C VAL A 417 -25.54 -11.31 5.95
N ALA A 418 -26.22 -11.40 7.08
CA ALA A 418 -27.52 -12.10 7.20
C ALA A 418 -28.34 -11.50 8.34
N GLY A 419 -29.65 -11.32 8.13
CA GLY A 419 -30.55 -10.79 9.17
C GLY A 419 -30.18 -9.40 9.70
N GLY A 420 -29.50 -8.57 8.88
CA GLY A 420 -28.99 -7.26 9.32
C GLY A 420 -27.71 -7.32 10.16
N MET A 421 -27.14 -8.51 10.36
CA MET A 421 -25.88 -8.73 11.07
C MET A 421 -24.75 -9.05 10.10
N VAL A 422 -23.52 -8.78 10.52
CA VAL A 422 -22.30 -9.22 9.84
C VAL A 422 -21.71 -10.36 10.66
N ILE A 423 -21.66 -11.54 10.05
CA ILE A 423 -21.21 -12.78 10.67
C ILE A 423 -19.77 -13.04 10.23
N VAL A 424 -18.89 -13.24 11.21
CA VAL A 424 -17.50 -13.65 11.03
C VAL A 424 -17.17 -14.74 12.05
N GLY A 425 -16.22 -15.59 11.69
CA GLY A 425 -15.70 -16.65 12.55
C GLY A 425 -14.17 -16.62 12.57
N PRO A 426 -13.54 -16.70 13.75
CA PRO A 426 -12.09 -16.78 13.86
C PRO A 426 -11.56 -18.11 13.31
N ALA A 427 -10.41 -18.04 12.63
CA ALA A 427 -9.49 -19.16 12.51
C ALA A 427 -8.49 -19.09 13.67
N GLY A 428 -8.04 -20.23 14.20
CA GLY A 428 -7.13 -20.30 15.34
C GLY A 428 -7.28 -21.62 16.11
N GLY A 429 -6.29 -21.93 16.94
CA GLY A 429 -6.16 -23.22 17.65
C GLY A 429 -4.88 -24.01 17.33
N GLU A 430 -3.95 -23.39 16.60
CA GLU A 430 -2.65 -23.94 16.16
C GLU A 430 -1.54 -23.73 17.20
#